data_AF-A0AAV4WAS2-F1
#
_entry.id   AF-A0AAV4WAS2-F1
#
_cell.length_a   1.000
_cell.length_b   1.000
_cell.length_c   1.000
_cell.angle_alpha   90.00
_cell.angle_beta   90.00
_cell.angle_gamma   90.00
#
_symmetry.space_group_name_H-M   'P 1'
#
loop_
_entity.id
_entity.type
_entity.pdbx_description
1 polymer ?
#
loop_
_entity_poly.entity_id
_entity_poly.type
_entity_poly.pdbx_seq_one_letter_code
_entity_poly.pdbx_strand_id
1 'polypeptide(L)'
;MEHVDEAIQQMFSSPVIAFIKSSSKMTKLFLEGMLNEFTRTGSEETTLLKVSNHIDTICKFEGIRPPSSSIILTICVRLAASHVVLVDDFRNDIHMKLRLGVDPDDVNYALTGKGPSH
;
A
#
# COMPACT_ATOMS: atom_id res chain seq x y z
N MET A 1 -29.63 -14.96 -8.74
CA MET A 1 -29.38 -13.66 -9.39
C MET A 1 -28.17 -13.03 -8.69
N GLU A 2 -26.96 -13.52 -8.97
CA GLU A 2 -25.72 -13.11 -8.28
C GLU A 2 -24.57 -12.83 -9.27
N HIS A 3 -24.86 -12.53 -10.54
CA HIS A 3 -23.83 -12.30 -11.57
C HIS A 3 -23.92 -10.93 -12.25
N VAL A 4 -24.90 -10.11 -11.87
CA VAL A 4 -25.09 -8.77 -12.46
C VAL A 4 -24.37 -7.70 -11.63
N ASP A 5 -24.14 -7.95 -10.34
CA ASP A 5 -23.53 -6.97 -9.44
C ASP A 5 -21.99 -6.88 -9.61
N GLU A 6 -21.31 -8.01 -9.83
CA GLU A 6 -19.86 -8.02 -10.08
C GLU A 6 -19.49 -7.34 -11.42
N ALA A 7 -20.31 -7.53 -12.46
CA ALA A 7 -20.05 -6.94 -13.77
C ALA A 7 -20.18 -5.40 -13.75
N ILE A 8 -21.08 -4.86 -12.93
CA ILE A 8 -21.24 -3.40 -12.78
C ILE A 8 -20.17 -2.84 -11.84
N GLN A 9 -19.83 -3.52 -10.74
CA GLN A 9 -18.72 -3.12 -9.87
C GLN A 9 -17.37 -3.06 -10.62
N GLN A 10 -17.15 -3.94 -11.60
CA GLN A 10 -15.94 -3.91 -12.44
C GLN A 10 -15.88 -2.75 -13.43
N MET A 11 -17.03 -2.21 -13.86
CA MET A 11 -17.07 -1.05 -14.78
C MET A 11 -16.89 0.29 -14.05
N PHE A 12 -17.10 0.32 -12.72
CA PHE A 12 -17.08 1.54 -11.90
C PHE A 12 -16.07 1.53 -10.75
N SER A 13 -15.38 0.42 -10.50
CA SER A 13 -14.28 0.40 -9.53
C SER A 13 -13.09 1.19 -10.08
N SER A 14 -12.57 2.14 -9.29
CA SER A 14 -11.32 2.82 -9.60
C SER A 14 -10.25 1.75 -9.92
N PRO A 15 -9.51 1.87 -11.04
CA PRO A 15 -8.48 0.90 -11.43
C PRO A 15 -7.44 0.68 -10.32
N VAL A 16 -7.24 1.70 -9.46
CA VAL A 16 -6.42 1.64 -8.26
C VAL A 16 -6.97 0.64 -7.23
N ILE A 17 -8.27 0.69 -6.95
CA ILE A 17 -8.93 -0.23 -6.00
C ILE A 17 -8.81 -1.67 -6.50
N ALA A 18 -9.08 -1.91 -7.80
CA ALA A 18 -8.96 -3.25 -8.39
C ALA A 18 -7.50 -3.77 -8.34
N PHE A 19 -6.53 -2.90 -8.61
CA PHE A 19 -5.11 -3.22 -8.51
C PHE A 19 -4.68 -3.58 -7.08
N ILE A 20 -5.08 -2.80 -6.08
CA ILE A 20 -4.74 -3.06 -4.67
C ILE A 20 -5.43 -4.34 -4.17
N LYS A 21 -6.71 -4.55 -4.51
CA LYS A 21 -7.45 -5.77 -4.13
C LYS A 21 -6.81 -7.05 -4.68
N SER A 22 -6.30 -7.02 -5.92
CA SER A 22 -5.61 -8.16 -6.57
C SER A 22 -4.13 -8.30 -6.20
N SER A 23 -3.56 -7.35 -5.47
CA SER A 23 -2.14 -7.35 -5.10
C SER A 23 -1.78 -8.36 -4.00
N SER A 24 -0.49 -8.70 -3.92
CA SER A 24 0.04 -9.64 -2.92
C SER A 24 -0.15 -9.17 -1.48
N LYS A 25 -0.14 -10.10 -0.51
CA LYS A 25 -0.20 -9.76 0.93
C LYS A 25 0.89 -8.74 1.31
N MET A 26 2.11 -8.92 0.81
CA MET A 26 3.23 -8.03 1.13
C MET A 26 3.03 -6.62 0.57
N THR A 27 2.46 -6.52 -0.64
CA THR A 27 2.08 -5.23 -1.23
C THR A 27 1.00 -4.52 -0.42
N LYS A 28 0.02 -5.27 0.08
CA LYS A 28 -1.04 -4.73 0.94
C LYS A 28 -0.48 -4.24 2.28
N LEU A 29 0.38 -5.03 2.93
CA LEU A 29 1.09 -4.62 4.16
C LEU A 29 1.97 -3.39 3.97
N PHE A 30 2.57 -3.23 2.79
CA PHE A 30 3.34 -2.03 2.46
C PHE A 30 2.47 -0.77 2.46
N LEU A 31 1.32 -0.82 1.78
CA LEU A 31 0.36 0.28 1.71
C LEU A 31 -0.27 0.56 3.08
N GLU A 32 -0.60 -0.48 3.84
CA GLU A 32 -1.08 -0.38 5.22
C GLU A 32 -0.04 0.31 6.12
N GLY A 33 1.24 -0.03 5.96
CA GLY A 33 2.33 0.61 6.69
C GLY A 33 2.48 2.10 6.36
N MET A 34 2.25 2.50 5.11
CA MET A 34 2.21 3.92 4.74
C MET A 34 1.05 4.65 5.42
N LEU A 35 -0.18 4.11 5.34
CA LEU A 35 -1.37 4.70 5.96
C LEU A 35 -1.22 4.82 7.49
N ASN A 36 -0.66 3.80 8.13
CA ASN A 36 -0.39 3.80 9.57
C ASN A 36 0.62 4.88 9.93
N GLU A 37 1.70 5.05 9.16
CA GLU A 37 2.67 6.12 9.40
C GLU A 37 2.08 7.51 9.18
N PHE A 38 1.22 7.69 8.16
CA PHE A 38 0.54 8.96 7.91
C PHE A 38 -0.39 9.32 9.07
N THR A 39 -1.20 8.36 9.52
CA THR A 39 -2.10 8.52 10.66
C THR A 39 -1.32 8.83 11.95
N ARG A 40 -0.18 8.15 12.17
CA ARG A 40 0.64 8.32 13.38
C ARG A 40 1.38 9.66 13.42
N THR A 41 1.79 10.18 12.28
CA THR A 41 2.63 11.39 12.20
C THR A 41 1.88 12.65 11.76
N GLY A 42 0.70 12.51 11.16
CA GLY A 42 -0.02 13.60 10.50
C GLY A 42 0.65 14.09 9.22
N SER A 43 1.65 13.36 8.71
CA SER A 43 2.41 13.69 7.50
C SER A 43 1.92 12.85 6.33
N GLU A 44 1.74 13.45 5.15
CA GLU A 44 1.46 12.75 3.89
C GLU A 44 2.70 12.08 3.27
N GLU A 45 3.84 12.19 3.94
CA GLU A 45 5.12 11.62 3.53
C GLU A 45 5.67 10.68 4.61
N THR A 46 6.22 9.54 4.17
CA THR A 46 6.97 8.58 4.99
C THR A 46 8.27 8.17 4.29
N THR A 47 9.03 7.26 4.90
CA THR A 47 10.28 6.74 4.31
C THR A 47 10.20 5.24 4.12
N LEU A 48 10.95 4.69 3.15
CA LEU A 48 11.02 3.25 2.92
C LEU A 48 11.46 2.48 4.19
N LEU A 49 12.38 3.03 4.98
CA LEU A 49 12.80 2.46 6.27
C LEU A 49 11.63 2.30 7.26
N LYS A 50 10.79 3.32 7.40
CA LYS A 50 9.63 3.28 8.31
C LYS A 50 8.63 2.20 7.89
N VAL A 51 8.32 2.13 6.59
CA VAL A 51 7.43 1.11 6.04
C VAL A 51 8.03 -0.29 6.19
N SER A 52 9.34 -0.44 5.96
CA SER A 52 10.06 -1.70 6.18
C SER A 52 9.97 -2.16 7.64
N ASN A 53 10.18 -1.26 8.60
CA ASN A 53 10.07 -1.57 10.02
C ASN A 53 8.65 -2.01 10.41
N HIS A 54 7.63 -1.41 9.79
CA HIS A 54 6.24 -1.82 9.98
C HIS A 54 6.00 -3.25 9.50
N ILE A 55 6.42 -3.59 8.28
CA ILE A 55 6.32 -4.94 7.73
C ILE A 55 7.09 -5.94 8.62
N ASP A 56 8.30 -5.61 9.04
CA ASP A 56 9.10 -6.44 9.95
C ASP A 56 8.36 -6.74 11.26
N THR A 57 7.67 -5.73 11.80
CA THR A 57 6.93 -5.85 13.06
C THR A 57 5.75 -6.82 12.89
N ILE A 58 4.99 -6.67 11.81
CA ILE A 58 3.87 -7.57 11.50
C ILE A 58 4.37 -8.98 11.22
N CYS A 59 5.41 -9.15 10.39
CA CYS A 59 5.96 -10.47 10.11
C CYS A 59 6.44 -11.18 11.39
N LYS A 60 7.14 -10.47 12.28
CA LYS A 60 7.57 -11.02 13.57
C LYS A 60 6.38 -11.41 14.44
N PHE A 61 5.33 -10.59 14.47
CA PHE A 61 4.11 -10.88 15.23
C PHE A 61 3.39 -12.13 14.67
N GLU A 62 3.34 -12.31 13.35
CA GLU A 62 2.77 -13.48 12.70
C GLU A 62 3.68 -14.73 12.75
N GLY A 63 4.90 -14.62 13.29
CA GLY A 63 5.89 -15.72 13.29
C GLY A 63 6.47 -16.04 11.91
N ILE A 64 6.38 -15.09 10.96
CA ILE A 64 6.90 -15.21 9.60
C ILE A 64 8.26 -14.51 9.50
N ARG A 65 9.16 -15.05 8.68
CA ARG A 65 10.45 -14.40 8.40
C ARG A 65 10.23 -13.07 7.65
N PRO A 66 10.77 -11.94 8.14
CA PRO A 66 10.66 -10.68 7.44
C PRO A 66 11.32 -10.71 6.05
N PRO A 67 10.74 -10.03 5.05
CA PRO A 67 11.33 -9.94 3.71
C PRO A 67 12.65 -9.16 3.73
N SER A 68 13.53 -9.42 2.78
CA SER A 68 14.74 -8.61 2.61
C SER A 68 14.40 -7.22 2.06
N SER A 69 15.26 -6.24 2.34
CA SER A 69 15.11 -4.87 1.85
C SER A 69 14.97 -4.80 0.32
N SER A 70 15.65 -5.70 -0.42
CA SER A 70 15.54 -5.79 -1.88
C SER A 70 14.14 -6.19 -2.35
N ILE A 71 13.44 -7.07 -1.62
CA ILE A 71 12.07 -7.46 -1.93
C ILE A 71 11.13 -6.27 -1.67
N ILE A 72 11.29 -5.58 -0.55
CA ILE A 72 10.50 -4.39 -0.20
C ILE A 72 10.70 -3.29 -1.26
N LEU A 73 11.95 -3.06 -1.68
CA LEU A 73 12.27 -2.12 -2.74
C LEU A 73 11.62 -2.52 -4.07
N THR A 74 11.62 -3.81 -4.41
CA THR A 74 10.96 -4.30 -5.63
C THR A 74 9.45 -4.01 -5.60
N ILE A 75 8.81 -4.18 -4.43
CA ILE A 75 7.39 -3.82 -4.25
C ILE A 75 7.19 -2.31 -4.43
N CYS A 76 8.04 -1.50 -3.81
CA CYS A 76 8.00 -0.04 -3.94
C CYS A 76 8.12 0.41 -5.41
N VAL A 77 9.10 -0.11 -6.16
CA VAL A 77 9.30 0.21 -7.58
C VAL A 77 8.09 -0.20 -8.43
N ARG A 78 7.47 -1.35 -8.15
CA ARG A 78 6.25 -1.79 -8.84
C ARG A 78 5.07 -0.87 -8.57
N LEU A 79 4.88 -0.45 -7.32
CA LEU A 79 3.85 0.51 -6.93
C LEU A 79 4.09 1.90 -7.53
N ALA A 80 5.35 2.29 -7.66
CA ALA A 80 5.74 3.53 -8.32
C ALA A 80 5.46 3.50 -9.82
N ALA A 81 5.76 2.38 -10.49
CA ALA A 81 5.46 2.18 -11.90
C ALA A 81 3.95 2.19 -12.19
N SER A 82 3.11 1.85 -11.21
CA SER A 82 1.64 1.93 -11.31
C SER A 82 1.05 3.24 -10.76
N HIS A 83 1.88 4.24 -10.43
CA HIS A 83 1.48 5.53 -9.87
C HIS A 83 0.67 5.48 -8.56
N VAL A 84 0.63 4.33 -7.88
CA VAL A 84 -0.04 4.20 -6.58
C VAL A 84 0.81 4.85 -5.48
N VAL A 85 2.12 4.74 -5.61
CA VAL A 85 3.11 5.36 -4.71
C VAL A 85 3.98 6.32 -5.53
N LEU A 86 4.24 7.50 -4.99
CA LEU A 86 5.23 8.43 -5.50
C LEU A 86 6.49 8.31 -4.65
N VAL A 87 7.64 8.21 -5.30
CA VAL A 87 8.94 8.07 -4.64
C VAL A 87 9.81 9.25 -5.00
N ASP A 88 10.31 9.97 -4.00
CA ASP A 88 11.28 11.03 -4.23
C ASP A 88 12.70 10.44 -4.10
N ASP A 89 13.48 10.65 -5.17
CA ASP A 89 14.90 10.27 -5.30
C ASP A 89 15.25 8.83 -4.89
N PHE A 90 15.16 7.91 -5.86
CA PHE A 90 15.53 6.50 -5.71
C PHE A 90 16.99 6.26 -5.26
N ARG A 91 17.86 7.28 -5.28
CA ARG A 91 19.27 7.15 -4.89
C ARG A 91 19.47 7.13 -3.38
N ASN A 92 18.46 7.49 -2.59
CA ASN A 92 18.55 7.55 -1.14
C ASN A 92 18.28 6.22 -0.41
N ASP A 93 18.21 5.10 -1.15
CA ASP A 93 18.03 3.74 -0.62
C ASP A 93 16.90 3.69 0.44
N ILE A 94 17.21 3.32 1.68
CA ILE A 94 16.22 3.20 2.77
C ILE A 94 15.60 4.55 3.19
N HIS A 95 16.23 5.69 2.89
CA HIS A 95 15.75 7.02 3.20
C HIS A 95 14.90 7.64 2.09
N MET A 96 14.63 6.89 1.01
CA MET A 96 13.66 7.27 -0.02
C MET A 96 12.35 7.70 0.62
N LYS A 97 11.87 8.88 0.23
CA LYS A 97 10.60 9.44 0.68
C LYS A 97 9.47 8.89 -0.18
N LEU A 98 8.39 8.50 0.47
CA LEU A 98 7.23 7.85 -0.13
C LEU A 98 5.98 8.67 0.16
N ARG A 99 5.18 8.89 -0.88
CA ARG A 99 3.85 9.53 -0.82
C ARG A 99 2.85 8.67 -1.57
N LEU A 100 1.56 8.79 -1.28
CA LEU A 100 0.54 8.16 -2.14
C LEU A 100 0.30 9.03 -3.37
N GLY A 101 0.23 8.41 -4.54
CA GLY A 101 -0.15 9.07 -5.80
C GLY A 101 -1.66 9.05 -6.05
N VAL A 102 -2.41 8.48 -5.12
CA VAL A 102 -3.85 8.21 -5.16
C VAL A 102 -4.46 8.61 -3.82
N ASP A 103 -5.79 8.70 -3.78
CA ASP A 103 -6.49 9.06 -2.55
C ASP A 103 -6.26 8.03 -1.42
N PRO A 104 -5.85 8.45 -0.21
CA PRO A 104 -5.65 7.54 0.92
C PRO A 104 -6.90 6.74 1.33
N ASP A 105 -8.09 7.31 1.18
CA ASP A 105 -9.35 6.63 1.49
C ASP A 105 -9.64 5.53 0.47
N ASP A 106 -9.31 5.71 -0.81
CA ASP A 106 -9.40 4.66 -1.82
C ASP A 106 -8.46 3.48 -1.49
N VAL A 107 -7.24 3.78 -1.02
CA VAL A 107 -6.30 2.74 -0.56
C VAL A 107 -6.84 2.01 0.65
N ASN A 108 -7.31 2.75 1.66
CA ASN A 108 -7.88 2.18 2.88
C ASN A 108 -9.12 1.32 2.57
N TYR A 109 -10.00 1.79 1.68
CA TYR A 109 -11.15 1.05 1.19
C TYR A 109 -10.74 -0.23 0.49
N ALA A 110 -9.73 -0.18 -0.38
CA ALA A 110 -9.23 -1.35 -1.10
C ALA A 110 -8.58 -2.39 -0.17
N LEU A 111 -7.97 -1.96 0.93
CA LEU A 111 -7.33 -2.84 1.92
C LEU A 111 -8.34 -3.48 2.89
N THR A 112 -9.28 -2.69 3.41
CA THR A 112 -10.19 -3.13 4.49
C THR A 112 -11.56 -3.60 3.98
N GLY A 113 -11.93 -3.24 2.75
CA GLY A 113 -13.28 -3.43 2.22
C GLY A 113 -14.35 -2.58 2.93
N LYS A 114 -13.99 -1.75 3.91
CA LYS A 114 -14.89 -0.84 4.60
C LYS A 114 -14.81 0.53 3.95
N GLY A 115 -15.96 1.02 3.45
CA GLY A 115 -16.11 2.40 2.96
C GLY A 115 -15.68 3.42 4.01
N PRO A 116 -15.33 4.66 3.61
CA PRO A 116 -15.08 5.73 4.57
C PRO A 116 -16.24 5.77 5.56
N SER A 117 -15.90 5.60 6.83
CA SER A 117 -16.86 5.59 7.93
C SER A 117 -17.31 7.04 8.11
N HIS A 118 -18.45 7.38 7.50
CA HIS A 118 -19.13 8.65 7.74
C HIS A 118 -19.71 8.71 9.15
#